data_AF-A0A821A7U2-F1
#
_entry.id   AF-A0A821A7U2-F1
#
_cell.length_a   1.000
_cell.length_b   1.000
_cell.length_c   1.000
_cell.angle_alpha   90.00
_cell.angle_beta   90.00
_cell.angle_gamma   90.00
#
_symmetry.space_group_name_H-M   'P 1'
#
loop_
_entity.id
_entity.type
_entity.pdbx_description
1 polymer ?
#
loop_
_entity_poly.entity_id
_entity_poly.type
_entity_poly.pdbx_seq_one_letter_code
_entity_poly.pdbx_strand_id
1 'polypeptide(L)'
;MQREDSNLSFRLSPSRTSLDSGVSNQSNHNECESASIYPLKSLENECVSKIIQVLELDDSIDSEIIAKQLMIKGRQALRDFEQDVSRNIFKKQMSNEQSELLEIVKAYVKQQWKEMITEEWFLKFLRQQTLESTVVYDEILTRTAEYGSKFIKDNLLLSLTLQFLFEFDNETMDNDDLFNQIWNTLITEGRQGIQHYKEYISAKVLNEQLENDQSPLYLALRDYFERPLKNLFKQKEVSISNPETLRTALDCVARSGWSNGLHDEKVTDSIAPKKFKILIGKLTEYLKSQGLSIPDESSSNEKLRHKSEEIRMLIESSFPTQRGTTTSDSAP
;
A
#
# COMPACT_ATOMS: atom_id res chain seq x y z
N MET A 1 -70.84 4.34 -17.66
CA MET A 1 -69.82 4.50 -18.73
C MET A 1 -68.76 3.45 -18.46
N GLN A 2 -68.94 2.26 -19.05
CA GLN A 2 -68.13 1.74 -20.18
C GLN A 2 -66.66 1.56 -19.76
N ARG A 3 -66.26 0.33 -19.37
CA ARG A 3 -65.73 -0.79 -20.22
C ARG A 3 -64.28 -0.52 -20.62
N GLU A 4 -63.31 -1.42 -20.60
CA GLU A 4 -63.17 -2.89 -20.48
C GLU A 4 -61.67 -3.11 -20.12
N ASP A 5 -61.33 -4.01 -19.19
CA ASP A 5 -60.81 -5.37 -19.44
C ASP A 5 -59.81 -5.45 -20.60
N SER A 6 -58.58 -5.96 -20.44
CA SER A 6 -58.36 -7.42 -20.40
C SER A 6 -56.89 -7.79 -20.11
N ASN A 7 -56.69 -8.37 -18.93
CA ASN A 7 -56.20 -9.74 -18.65
C ASN A 7 -55.41 -10.59 -19.67
N LEU A 8 -54.47 -11.35 -19.07
CA LEU A 8 -53.99 -12.72 -19.36
C LEU A 8 -52.97 -12.92 -20.51
N SER A 9 -52.03 -13.87 -20.52
CA SER A 9 -51.36 -14.76 -19.53
C SER A 9 -50.68 -15.89 -20.32
N PHE A 10 -49.41 -16.17 -20.01
CA PHE A 10 -48.73 -17.48 -20.03
C PHE A 10 -48.39 -18.28 -21.31
N ARG A 11 -47.11 -18.75 -21.33
CA ARG A 11 -46.57 -20.07 -21.78
C ARG A 11 -46.55 -20.31 -23.32
N LEU A 12 -45.56 -20.93 -23.97
CA LEU A 12 -44.61 -22.03 -23.69
C LEU A 12 -43.34 -21.88 -24.57
N SER A 13 -42.20 -22.46 -24.13
CA SER A 13 -41.09 -22.93 -25.00
C SER A 13 -41.54 -24.16 -25.84
N PRO A 14 -40.71 -24.90 -26.61
CA PRO A 14 -39.32 -24.76 -27.09
C PRO A 14 -39.19 -25.04 -28.62
N SER A 15 -37.99 -25.03 -29.20
CA SER A 15 -37.49 -26.12 -30.09
C SER A 15 -36.10 -25.87 -30.66
N ARG A 16 -35.34 -26.97 -30.68
CA ARG A 16 -34.00 -27.17 -31.22
C ARG A 16 -34.00 -27.16 -32.76
N THR A 17 -32.89 -26.75 -33.36
CA THR A 17 -32.31 -27.44 -34.52
C THR A 17 -30.79 -27.47 -34.41
N SER A 18 -30.28 -28.67 -34.61
CA SER A 18 -28.89 -29.11 -34.75
C SER A 18 -28.37 -28.89 -36.17
N LEU A 19 -27.04 -28.81 -36.30
CA LEU A 19 -26.14 -29.48 -37.27
C LEU A 19 -24.89 -28.60 -37.43
N ASP A 20 -23.71 -29.10 -37.03
CA ASP A 20 -22.69 -29.71 -37.92
C ASP A 20 -22.18 -28.69 -38.95
N SER A 21 -20.90 -28.44 -39.17
CA SER A 21 -19.67 -29.20 -39.00
C SER A 21 -18.55 -28.28 -39.52
N GLY A 22 -17.28 -28.59 -39.29
CA GLY A 22 -16.20 -28.12 -40.17
C GLY A 22 -15.05 -27.38 -39.50
N VAL A 23 -13.90 -28.03 -39.61
CA VAL A 23 -12.61 -27.78 -38.98
C VAL A 23 -11.70 -26.97 -39.93
N SER A 24 -10.76 -26.20 -39.34
CA SER A 24 -9.58 -25.54 -39.95
C SER A 24 -9.85 -24.15 -40.56
N ASN A 25 -9.03 -23.10 -40.41
CA ASN A 25 -7.59 -23.01 -40.14
C ASN A 25 -7.24 -21.62 -39.56
N GLN A 26 -6.24 -21.62 -38.68
CA GLN A 26 -5.15 -20.65 -38.50
C GLN A 26 -5.26 -19.27 -39.18
N SER A 27 -5.31 -18.19 -38.37
CA SER A 27 -4.23 -17.22 -38.18
C SER A 27 -4.78 -15.92 -37.58
N ASN A 28 -5.08 -15.92 -36.28
CA ASN A 28 -5.28 -14.65 -35.58
C ASN A 28 -3.90 -14.12 -35.19
N HIS A 29 -3.40 -13.21 -36.02
CA HIS A 29 -2.56 -12.12 -35.56
C HIS A 29 -3.34 -11.39 -34.46
N ASN A 30 -3.15 -11.81 -33.22
CA ASN A 30 -3.37 -10.91 -32.10
C ASN A 30 -2.23 -9.90 -32.16
N GLU A 31 -2.48 -8.80 -32.85
CA GLU A 31 -1.87 -7.52 -32.54
C GLU A 31 -2.12 -7.30 -31.04
N CYS A 32 -1.09 -7.65 -30.27
CA CYS A 32 -1.02 -7.38 -28.85
C CYS A 32 -1.08 -5.87 -28.71
N GLU A 33 -2.15 -5.43 -28.06
CA GLU A 33 -2.40 -4.07 -27.60
C GLU A 33 -1.12 -3.44 -27.05
N SER A 34 -0.43 -2.70 -27.91
CA SER A 34 0.57 -1.73 -27.51
C SER A 34 -0.17 -0.51 -26.95
N ALA A 35 -0.81 -0.70 -25.80
CA ALA A 35 -1.28 0.39 -24.98
C ALA A 35 -0.05 1.17 -24.47
N SER A 36 0.30 2.24 -25.20
CA SER A 36 0.80 3.49 -24.66
C SER A 36 2.08 3.45 -23.80
N ILE A 37 3.20 2.94 -24.34
CA ILE A 37 4.56 3.20 -23.80
C ILE A 37 5.09 4.60 -24.25
N TYR A 38 4.39 5.26 -25.17
CA TYR A 38 4.82 6.52 -25.79
C TYR A 38 4.69 7.80 -24.92
N PRO A 39 3.68 7.99 -24.05
CA PRO A 39 3.54 9.25 -23.30
C PRO A 39 4.66 9.48 -22.29
N LEU A 40 5.02 8.46 -21.51
CA LEU A 40 6.06 8.58 -20.48
C LEU A 40 7.43 8.93 -21.08
N LYS A 41 7.80 8.30 -22.20
CA LYS A 41 9.08 8.58 -22.86
C LYS A 41 9.16 10.01 -23.40
N SER A 42 8.05 10.55 -23.90
CA SER A 42 8.00 11.94 -24.37
C SER A 42 8.18 12.92 -23.22
N LEU A 43 7.51 12.68 -22.09
CA LEU A 43 7.63 13.48 -20.88
C LEU A 43 9.05 13.42 -20.29
N GLU A 44 9.64 12.23 -20.25
CA GLU A 44 11.00 12.00 -19.75
C GLU A 44 12.00 12.81 -20.58
N ASN A 45 11.94 12.71 -21.91
CA ASN A 45 12.85 13.44 -22.80
C ASN A 45 12.70 14.97 -22.67
N GLU A 46 11.47 15.47 -22.51
CA GLU A 46 11.23 16.90 -22.30
C GLU A 46 11.85 17.38 -20.98
N CYS A 47 11.67 16.61 -19.89
CA CYS A 47 12.23 16.93 -18.60
C CYS A 47 13.77 16.90 -18.62
N VAL A 48 14.35 15.85 -19.20
CA VAL A 48 15.81 15.71 -19.39
C VAL A 48 16.37 16.92 -20.11
N SER A 49 15.75 17.33 -21.22
CA SER A 49 16.20 18.48 -22.01
C SER A 49 16.19 19.77 -21.18
N LYS A 50 15.13 20.00 -20.39
CA LYS A 50 15.04 21.18 -19.51
C LYS A 50 16.10 21.16 -18.42
N ILE A 51 16.36 20.01 -17.80
CA ILE A 51 17.39 19.87 -16.77
C ILE A 51 18.78 20.16 -17.36
N ILE A 52 19.13 19.56 -18.50
CA ILE A 52 20.38 19.82 -19.21
C ILE A 52 20.56 21.31 -19.49
N GLN A 53 19.51 21.96 -19.99
CA GLN A 53 19.51 23.40 -20.28
C GLN A 53 19.74 24.25 -19.01
N VAL A 54 19.02 23.97 -17.93
CA VAL A 54 19.10 24.74 -16.68
C VAL A 54 20.42 24.56 -15.94
N LEU A 55 21.04 23.39 -16.10
CA LEU A 55 22.35 23.08 -15.56
C LEU A 55 23.51 23.49 -16.48
N GLU A 56 23.20 23.95 -17.70
CA GLU A 56 24.16 24.26 -18.77
C GLU A 56 25.17 23.10 -18.98
N LEU A 57 24.67 21.87 -18.94
CA LEU A 57 25.48 20.68 -19.21
C LEU A 57 25.81 20.59 -20.70
N ASP A 58 26.90 19.90 -21.04
CA ASP A 58 27.24 19.63 -22.43
C ASP A 58 26.29 18.62 -23.07
N ASP A 59 26.26 18.56 -24.41
CA ASP A 59 25.45 17.58 -25.13
C ASP A 59 26.17 16.22 -25.17
N SER A 60 26.21 15.58 -24.00
CA SER A 60 26.89 14.30 -23.77
C SER A 60 25.96 13.27 -23.14
N ILE A 61 26.34 11.99 -23.24
CA ILE A 61 25.63 10.89 -22.58
C ILE A 61 25.62 11.07 -21.06
N ASP A 62 26.69 11.64 -20.50
CA ASP A 62 26.82 11.87 -19.06
C ASP A 62 25.79 12.89 -18.57
N SER A 63 25.49 13.92 -19.37
CA SER A 63 24.43 14.90 -19.07
C SER A 63 23.04 14.29 -18.99
N GLU A 64 22.71 13.35 -19.88
CA GLU A 64 21.45 12.60 -19.78
C GLU A 64 21.40 11.76 -18.50
N ILE A 65 22.52 11.14 -18.12
CA ILE A 65 22.59 10.33 -16.89
C ILE A 65 22.35 11.21 -15.67
N ILE A 66 23.01 12.37 -15.60
CA ILE A 66 22.81 13.35 -14.51
C ILE A 66 21.32 13.76 -14.43
N ALA A 67 20.73 14.15 -15.56
CA ALA A 67 19.33 14.56 -15.60
C ALA A 67 18.37 13.46 -15.13
N LYS A 68 18.56 12.22 -15.60
CA LYS A 68 17.78 11.06 -15.17
C LYS A 68 17.97 10.75 -13.68
N GLN A 69 19.18 10.89 -13.15
CA GLN A 69 19.43 10.71 -11.72
C GLN A 69 18.68 11.74 -10.88
N LEU A 70 18.63 13.01 -11.31
CA LEU A 70 17.87 14.07 -10.62
C LEU A 70 16.36 13.82 -10.64
N MET A 71 15.83 13.25 -11.72
CA MET A 71 14.41 12.88 -11.80
C MET A 71 14.04 11.74 -10.85
N ILE A 72 14.98 10.83 -10.57
CA ILE A 72 14.76 9.65 -9.70
C ILE A 72 15.04 9.98 -8.23
N LYS A 73 16.16 10.66 -7.96
CA LYS A 73 16.68 10.91 -6.61
C LYS A 73 16.38 12.34 -6.12
N GLY A 74 15.70 13.13 -6.93
CA GLY A 74 15.40 14.53 -6.64
C GLY A 74 16.60 15.45 -6.81
N ARG A 75 16.35 16.74 -6.60
CA ARG A 75 17.34 17.83 -6.74
C ARG A 75 18.60 17.60 -5.90
N GLN A 76 18.49 16.99 -4.72
CA GLN A 76 19.64 16.77 -3.83
C GLN A 76 20.72 15.86 -4.44
N ALA A 77 20.38 15.01 -5.41
CA ALA A 77 21.37 14.23 -6.13
C ALA A 77 22.35 15.07 -6.95
N LEU A 78 22.07 16.36 -7.16
CA LEU A 78 23.01 17.28 -7.82
C LEU A 78 24.34 17.39 -7.05
N ARG A 79 24.33 17.16 -5.72
CA ARG A 79 25.56 17.15 -4.91
C ARG A 79 26.56 16.09 -5.36
N ASP A 80 26.08 14.97 -5.89
CA ASP A 80 26.92 13.89 -6.41
C ASP A 80 27.63 14.30 -7.71
N PHE A 81 27.14 15.36 -8.37
CA PHE A 81 27.59 15.87 -9.67
C PHE A 81 28.07 17.33 -9.58
N GLU A 82 28.49 17.80 -8.40
CA GLU A 82 28.92 19.20 -8.20
C GLU A 82 30.11 19.57 -9.12
N GLN A 83 30.96 18.58 -9.47
CA GLN A 83 32.13 18.79 -10.33
C GLN A 83 31.76 18.92 -11.81
N ASP A 84 30.60 18.41 -12.20
CA ASP A 84 30.11 18.39 -13.59
C ASP A 84 29.31 19.66 -13.94
N VAL A 85 28.99 20.48 -12.93
CA VAL A 85 28.21 21.71 -13.09
C VAL A 85 29.05 22.93 -12.73
N SER A 86 28.90 24.02 -13.48
CA SER A 86 29.58 25.26 -13.13
C SER A 86 29.18 25.71 -11.72
N ARG A 87 30.17 26.09 -10.91
CA ARG A 87 29.95 26.43 -9.49
C ARG A 87 28.87 27.50 -9.27
N ASN A 88 28.73 28.44 -10.20
CA ASN A 88 27.73 29.50 -10.13
C ASN A 88 26.31 28.95 -10.33
N ILE A 89 26.13 28.05 -11.30
CA ILE A 89 24.85 27.38 -11.56
C ILE A 89 24.50 26.45 -10.41
N PHE A 90 25.44 25.63 -9.95
CA PHE A 90 25.23 24.76 -8.80
C PHE A 90 24.71 25.55 -7.59
N LYS A 91 25.40 26.62 -7.21
CA LYS A 91 24.94 27.50 -6.11
C LYS A 91 23.57 28.10 -6.38
N LYS A 92 23.32 28.60 -7.59
CA LYS A 92 22.01 29.16 -7.97
C LYS A 92 20.90 28.13 -7.79
N GLN A 93 21.09 26.90 -8.28
CA GLN A 93 20.07 25.86 -8.24
C GLN A 93 19.94 25.21 -6.85
N MET A 94 20.99 25.21 -6.02
CA MET A 94 20.94 24.63 -4.67
C MET A 94 20.47 25.60 -3.58
N SER A 95 20.61 26.92 -3.78
CA SER A 95 20.44 27.93 -2.73
C SER A 95 19.00 28.30 -2.36
N ASN A 96 18.00 27.94 -3.17
CA ASN A 96 16.61 28.38 -2.96
C ASN A 96 15.59 27.25 -3.20
N GLU A 97 14.53 27.23 -2.40
CA GLU A 97 13.32 26.39 -2.55
C GLU A 97 12.48 26.75 -3.79
N GLN A 98 12.83 27.83 -4.49
CA GLN A 98 12.20 28.24 -5.76
C GLN A 98 13.19 28.17 -6.93
N SER A 99 14.17 27.26 -6.86
CA SER A 99 15.09 27.05 -7.97
C SER A 99 14.35 26.51 -9.20
N GLU A 100 14.82 26.92 -10.38
CA GLU A 100 14.24 26.46 -11.65
C GLU A 100 14.35 24.94 -11.79
N LEU A 101 15.47 24.37 -11.33
CA LEU A 101 15.65 22.91 -11.28
C LEU A 101 14.58 22.23 -10.42
N LEU A 102 14.31 22.76 -9.22
CA LEU A 102 13.29 22.18 -8.35
C LEU A 102 11.91 22.21 -9.00
N GLU A 103 11.53 23.32 -9.62
CA GLU A 103 10.24 23.45 -10.31
C GLU A 103 10.12 22.49 -11.50
N ILE A 104 11.20 22.27 -12.26
CA ILE A 104 11.22 21.28 -13.35
C ILE A 104 10.98 19.87 -12.80
N VAL A 105 11.71 19.47 -11.76
CA VAL A 105 11.56 18.13 -11.15
C VAL A 105 10.17 17.99 -10.52
N LYS A 106 9.67 19.03 -9.86
CA LYS A 106 8.33 19.09 -9.26
C LYS A 106 7.22 18.89 -10.30
N ALA A 107 7.34 19.56 -11.45
CA ALA A 107 6.42 19.38 -12.57
C ALA A 107 6.45 17.95 -13.12
N TYR A 108 7.64 17.36 -13.25
CA TYR A 108 7.80 15.97 -13.67
C TYR A 108 7.15 14.99 -12.69
N VAL A 109 7.44 15.09 -11.38
CA VAL A 109 6.85 14.23 -10.35
C VAL A 109 5.32 14.33 -10.37
N LYS A 110 4.77 15.55 -10.47
CA LYS A 110 3.33 15.77 -10.54
C LYS A 110 2.68 15.07 -11.75
N GLN A 111 3.34 15.13 -12.90
CA GLN A 111 2.85 14.48 -14.11
C GLN A 111 3.00 12.96 -14.02
N GLN A 112 4.13 12.46 -13.50
CA GLN A 112 4.36 11.05 -13.26
C GLN A 112 3.27 10.45 -12.36
N TRP A 113 2.90 11.13 -11.27
CA TRP A 113 1.81 10.68 -10.41
C TRP A 113 0.48 10.57 -11.16
N LYS A 114 0.15 11.54 -12.02
CA LYS A 114 -1.08 11.49 -12.83
C LYS A 114 -1.11 10.31 -13.81
N GLU A 115 0.04 9.92 -14.34
CA GLU A 115 0.15 8.84 -15.32
C GLU A 115 0.24 7.45 -14.68
N MET A 116 0.91 7.34 -13.52
CA MET A 116 1.13 6.07 -12.85
C MET A 116 0.00 5.63 -11.93
N ILE A 117 -0.74 6.58 -11.34
CA ILE A 117 -1.83 6.28 -10.41
C ILE A 117 -3.08 5.97 -11.21
N THR A 118 -3.56 4.73 -11.10
CA THR A 118 -4.76 4.27 -11.81
C THR A 118 -5.93 3.98 -10.88
N GLU A 119 -5.66 3.93 -9.58
CA GLU A 119 -6.57 3.51 -8.55
C GLU A 119 -7.56 4.62 -8.23
N GLU A 120 -8.83 4.43 -8.60
CA GLU A 120 -9.88 5.44 -8.45
C GLU A 120 -10.00 5.98 -7.02
N TRP A 121 -9.87 5.09 -6.03
CA TRP A 121 -9.90 5.47 -4.61
C TRP A 121 -8.75 6.43 -4.26
N PHE A 122 -7.57 6.22 -4.82
CA PHE A 122 -6.41 7.05 -4.57
C PHE A 122 -6.49 8.37 -5.34
N LEU A 123 -7.00 8.36 -6.56
CA LEU A 123 -7.29 9.58 -7.30
C LEU A 123 -8.30 10.47 -6.57
N LYS A 124 -9.33 9.86 -5.95
CA LYS A 124 -10.29 10.58 -5.10
C LYS A 124 -9.61 11.15 -3.85
N PHE A 125 -8.78 10.35 -3.18
CA PHE A 125 -7.99 10.78 -2.03
C PHE A 125 -7.08 11.97 -2.37
N LEU A 126 -6.29 11.89 -3.44
CA LEU A 126 -5.42 12.98 -3.88
C LEU A 126 -6.20 14.25 -4.24
N ARG A 127 -7.34 14.13 -4.92
CA ARG A 127 -8.19 15.29 -5.22
C ARG A 127 -8.70 15.96 -3.95
N GLN A 128 -9.09 15.17 -2.96
CA GLN A 128 -9.50 15.70 -1.66
C GLN A 128 -8.36 16.46 -0.98
N GLN A 129 -7.16 15.87 -0.92
CA GLN A 129 -5.97 16.53 -0.37
C GLN A 129 -5.62 17.82 -1.13
N THR A 130 -5.75 17.82 -2.46
CA THR A 130 -5.50 19.01 -3.29
C THR A 130 -6.50 20.14 -3.02
N LEU A 131 -7.73 19.83 -2.57
CA LEU A 131 -8.77 20.83 -2.29
C LEU A 131 -8.76 21.29 -0.83
N GLU A 132 -8.51 20.37 0.10
CA GLU A 132 -8.62 20.60 1.54
C GLU A 132 -7.28 21.06 2.15
N SER A 133 -6.15 20.65 1.58
CA SER A 133 -4.82 20.94 2.11
C SER A 133 -3.80 21.18 0.97
N THR A 134 -4.03 22.26 0.21
CA THR A 134 -3.16 22.67 -0.91
C THR A 134 -1.70 22.83 -0.49
N VAL A 135 -1.46 23.34 0.73
CA VAL A 135 -0.13 23.54 1.31
C VAL A 135 0.57 22.19 1.49
N VAL A 136 -0.07 21.24 2.17
CA VAL A 136 0.49 19.90 2.40
C VAL A 136 0.75 19.16 1.09
N TYR A 137 -0.17 19.26 0.12
CA TYR A 137 0.04 18.67 -1.20
C TYR A 137 1.30 19.23 -1.89
N ASP A 138 1.46 20.55 -1.85
CA ASP A 138 2.61 21.22 -2.46
C ASP A 138 3.92 20.92 -1.72
N GLU A 139 3.88 20.80 -0.40
CA GLU A 139 5.03 20.40 0.43
C GLU A 139 5.49 18.97 0.12
N ILE A 140 4.56 18.01 0.02
CA ILE A 140 4.89 16.61 -0.32
C ILE A 140 5.45 16.53 -1.73
N LEU A 141 4.87 17.29 -2.67
CA LEU A 141 5.36 17.35 -4.04
C LEU A 141 6.77 17.96 -4.11
N THR A 142 6.99 19.06 -3.39
CA THR A 142 8.30 19.73 -3.29
C THR A 142 9.33 18.80 -2.69
N ARG A 143 9.01 18.12 -1.59
CA ARG A 143 9.87 17.14 -0.93
C ARG A 143 10.20 15.94 -1.82
N THR A 144 9.22 15.44 -2.55
CA THR A 144 9.47 14.36 -3.52
C THR A 144 10.39 14.84 -4.64
N ALA A 145 10.24 16.08 -5.09
CA ALA A 145 11.15 16.67 -6.08
C ALA A 145 12.55 16.97 -5.50
N GLU A 146 12.63 17.24 -4.20
CA GLU A 146 13.87 17.54 -3.50
C GLU A 146 14.70 16.28 -3.25
N TYR A 147 14.06 15.21 -2.77
CA TYR A 147 14.71 14.01 -2.24
C TYR A 147 14.38 12.71 -3.01
N GLY A 148 13.51 12.77 -4.01
CA GLY A 148 13.16 11.67 -4.90
C GLY A 148 12.76 10.38 -4.18
N SER A 149 13.41 9.28 -4.59
CA SER A 149 13.17 7.92 -4.10
C SER A 149 13.35 7.71 -2.59
N LYS A 150 13.91 8.69 -1.86
CA LYS A 150 14.00 8.64 -0.39
C LYS A 150 12.62 8.36 0.25
N PHE A 151 11.58 9.00 -0.26
CA PHE A 151 10.20 8.91 0.27
C PHE A 151 9.24 8.15 -0.64
N ILE A 152 9.73 7.62 -1.76
CA ILE A 152 8.96 6.80 -2.70
C ILE A 152 9.62 5.42 -2.73
N LYS A 153 9.11 4.52 -1.89
CA LYS A 153 9.52 3.11 -1.83
C LYS A 153 8.94 2.34 -3.02
N ASP A 154 9.04 1.02 -2.97
CA ASP A 154 8.57 0.09 -4.00
C ASP A 154 7.04 0.09 -4.21
N ASN A 155 6.27 0.77 -3.35
CA ASN A 155 4.86 1.04 -3.57
C ASN A 155 4.55 2.54 -3.45
N LEU A 156 4.15 3.15 -4.57
CA LEU A 156 3.86 4.58 -4.70
C LEU A 156 2.66 4.99 -3.84
N LEU A 157 1.57 4.21 -3.85
CA LEU A 157 0.33 4.55 -3.16
C LEU A 157 0.52 4.58 -1.64
N LEU A 158 1.21 3.58 -1.09
CA LEU A 158 1.55 3.52 0.32
C LEU A 158 2.51 4.64 0.68
N SER A 159 3.56 4.85 -0.10
CA SER A 159 4.53 5.92 0.14
C SER A 159 3.87 7.30 0.24
N LEU A 160 3.00 7.63 -0.70
CA LEU A 160 2.27 8.89 -0.70
C LEU A 160 1.24 8.95 0.42
N THR A 161 0.49 7.88 0.66
CA THR A 161 -0.47 7.81 1.78
C THR A 161 0.22 8.15 3.10
N LEU A 162 1.40 7.57 3.37
CA LEU A 162 2.15 7.86 4.58
C LEU A 162 2.61 9.31 4.65
N GLN A 163 3.10 9.87 3.54
CA GLN A 163 3.49 11.27 3.51
C GLN A 163 2.32 12.22 3.84
N PHE A 164 1.11 11.92 3.34
CA PHE A 164 -0.09 12.71 3.67
C PHE A 164 -0.59 12.50 5.10
N LEU A 165 -0.50 11.29 5.64
CA LEU A 165 -1.00 11.02 6.99
C LEU A 165 -0.13 11.64 8.08
N PHE A 166 1.18 11.62 7.89
CA PHE A 166 2.17 12.04 8.89
C PHE A 166 2.64 13.48 8.71
N GLU A 167 2.29 14.13 7.59
CA GLU A 167 2.63 15.53 7.28
C GLU A 167 4.09 15.87 7.62
N PHE A 168 5.04 14.95 7.37
CA PHE A 168 6.42 15.10 7.87
C PHE A 168 6.99 16.49 7.53
N ASP A 169 7.44 17.24 8.53
CA ASP A 169 8.11 18.53 8.32
C ASP A 169 9.62 18.35 8.12
N ASN A 170 10.30 19.37 7.61
CA ASN A 170 11.75 19.33 7.36
C ASN A 170 12.59 19.00 8.62
N GLU A 171 12.08 19.25 9.83
CA GLU A 171 12.78 18.96 11.09
C GLU A 171 12.64 17.48 11.50
N THR A 172 11.46 16.89 11.35
CA THR A 172 11.24 15.44 11.50
C THR A 172 11.93 14.63 10.40
N MET A 173 12.26 15.26 9.26
CA MET A 173 12.93 14.65 8.10
C MET A 173 14.43 14.39 8.27
N ASP A 174 15.12 15.05 9.20
CA ASP A 174 16.53 14.73 9.52
C ASP A 174 16.67 13.34 10.15
N ASN A 175 15.56 12.77 10.60
CA ASN A 175 15.47 11.40 11.07
C ASN A 175 15.09 10.47 9.91
N ASP A 176 16.03 10.23 9.00
CA ASP A 176 15.90 9.26 7.88
C ASP A 176 15.38 7.89 8.35
N ASP A 177 15.56 7.59 9.63
CA ASP A 177 15.07 6.38 10.25
C ASP A 177 13.56 6.41 10.51
N LEU A 178 12.90 7.56 10.72
CA LEU A 178 11.48 7.60 11.10
C LEU A 178 10.56 7.10 9.99
N PHE A 179 10.71 7.58 8.75
CA PHE A 179 9.88 7.09 7.63
C PHE A 179 10.09 5.60 7.40
N ASN A 180 11.35 5.15 7.48
CA ASN A 180 11.69 3.73 7.35
C ASN A 180 11.14 2.88 8.49
N GLN A 181 11.17 3.39 9.73
CA GLN A 181 10.56 2.75 10.90
C GLN A 181 9.05 2.62 10.71
N ILE A 182 8.36 3.70 10.34
CA ILE A 182 6.91 3.69 10.06
C ILE A 182 6.60 2.67 8.97
N TRP A 183 7.33 2.72 7.85
CA TRP A 183 7.17 1.77 6.76
C TRP A 183 7.30 0.33 7.25
N ASN A 184 8.42 0.00 7.91
CA ASN A 184 8.69 -1.37 8.38
C ASN A 184 7.68 -1.85 9.42
N THR A 185 7.26 -0.98 10.35
CA THR A 185 6.21 -1.28 11.33
C THR A 185 4.90 -1.60 10.61
N LEU A 186 4.49 -0.80 9.63
CA LEU A 186 3.22 -1.03 8.92
C LEU A 186 3.27 -2.27 8.02
N ILE A 187 4.42 -2.61 7.44
CA ILE A 187 4.56 -3.87 6.69
C ILE A 187 4.51 -5.08 7.63
N THR A 188 5.06 -4.95 8.83
CA THR A 188 5.16 -6.06 9.80
C THR A 188 3.86 -6.26 10.59
N GLU A 189 3.24 -5.17 11.03
CA GLU A 189 2.09 -5.14 11.94
C GLU A 189 0.79 -4.66 11.26
N GLY A 190 0.86 -4.29 9.99
CA GLY A 190 -0.28 -3.83 9.22
C GLY A 190 -0.75 -2.47 9.67
N ARG A 191 -2.02 -2.18 9.38
CA ARG A 191 -2.67 -0.92 9.74
C ARG A 191 -2.62 -0.65 11.24
N GLN A 192 -2.65 -1.67 12.10
CA GLN A 192 -2.60 -1.47 13.56
C GLN A 192 -1.27 -0.85 14.03
N GLY A 193 -0.18 -1.09 13.30
CA GLY A 193 1.14 -0.55 13.60
C GLY A 193 1.19 0.98 13.62
N ILE A 194 0.23 1.67 13.00
CA ILE A 194 0.13 3.14 13.04
C ILE A 194 -0.03 3.67 14.48
N GLN A 195 -0.55 2.87 15.41
CA GLN A 195 -0.71 3.24 16.81
C GLN A 195 0.62 3.56 17.51
N HIS A 196 1.73 3.00 17.03
CA HIS A 196 3.07 3.26 17.57
C HIS A 196 3.55 4.69 17.29
N TYR A 197 2.90 5.39 16.37
CA TYR A 197 3.29 6.73 15.93
C TYR A 197 2.19 7.75 16.18
N LYS A 198 1.32 7.50 17.16
CA LYS A 198 0.19 8.37 17.51
C LYS A 198 0.61 9.80 17.89
N GLU A 199 1.86 10.03 18.31
CA GLU A 199 2.36 11.39 18.56
C GLU A 199 2.62 12.20 17.29
N TYR A 200 2.76 11.55 16.13
CA TYR A 200 3.04 12.19 14.84
C TYR A 200 1.80 12.43 13.98
N ILE A 201 0.62 12.00 14.45
CA ILE A 201 -0.63 12.10 13.70
C ILE A 201 -1.75 12.58 14.61
N SER A 202 -2.69 13.36 14.07
CA SER A 202 -3.83 13.80 14.86
C SER A 202 -4.71 12.61 15.27
N ALA A 203 -5.30 12.68 16.46
CA ALA A 203 -6.21 11.62 16.95
C ALA A 203 -7.39 11.36 15.99
N LYS A 204 -7.87 12.40 15.31
CA LYS A 204 -8.90 12.28 14.29
C LYS A 204 -8.44 11.41 13.12
N VAL A 205 -7.28 11.72 12.55
CA VAL A 205 -6.71 10.96 11.42
C VAL A 205 -6.42 9.52 11.83
N LEU A 206 -5.84 9.31 13.02
CA LEU A 206 -5.58 7.98 13.57
C LEU A 206 -6.86 7.12 13.66
N ASN A 207 -7.93 7.67 14.25
CA ASN A 207 -9.20 6.96 14.39
C ASN A 207 -9.82 6.64 13.02
N GLU A 208 -9.82 7.61 12.09
CA GLU A 208 -10.29 7.40 10.72
C GLU A 208 -9.53 6.28 10.01
N GLN A 209 -8.22 6.17 10.23
CA GLN A 209 -7.43 5.07 9.64
C GLN A 209 -7.78 3.72 10.26
N LEU A 210 -7.94 3.64 11.58
CA LEU A 210 -8.11 2.38 12.30
C LEU A 210 -9.52 1.79 12.24
N GLU A 211 -10.56 2.62 12.23
CA GLU A 211 -11.95 2.19 12.34
C GLU A 211 -12.60 1.86 10.99
N ASN A 212 -12.02 2.35 9.89
CA ASN A 212 -12.60 2.23 8.56
C ASN A 212 -11.77 1.29 7.66
N ASP A 213 -12.37 0.17 7.24
CA ASP A 213 -11.78 -0.76 6.26
C ASP A 213 -11.81 -0.25 4.81
N GLN A 214 -12.12 1.03 4.62
CA GLN A 214 -11.93 1.78 3.38
C GLN A 214 -11.03 3.01 3.60
N SER A 215 -10.31 3.06 4.73
CA SER A 215 -9.34 4.13 4.96
C SER A 215 -8.21 4.09 3.93
N PRO A 216 -7.63 5.25 3.56
CA PRO A 216 -6.50 5.30 2.63
C PRO A 216 -5.35 4.37 3.02
N LEU A 217 -5.00 4.32 4.31
CA LEU A 217 -3.95 3.42 4.80
C LEU A 217 -4.29 1.94 4.57
N TYR A 218 -5.53 1.54 4.87
CA TYR A 218 -5.96 0.16 4.66
C TYR A 218 -5.87 -0.22 3.18
N LEU A 219 -6.39 0.63 2.29
CA LEU A 219 -6.41 0.37 0.86
C LEU A 219 -4.99 0.34 0.27
N ALA A 220 -4.10 1.23 0.72
CA ALA A 220 -2.71 1.25 0.31
C ALA A 220 -1.93 0.01 0.77
N LEU A 221 -2.13 -0.43 2.02
CA LEU A 221 -1.52 -1.67 2.52
C LEU A 221 -2.04 -2.90 1.78
N ARG A 222 -3.35 -2.93 1.51
CA ARG A 222 -3.99 -3.99 0.73
C ARG A 222 -3.38 -4.08 -0.67
N ASP A 223 -3.15 -2.95 -1.33
CA ASP A 223 -2.46 -2.88 -2.61
C ASP A 223 -1.01 -3.39 -2.52
N TYR A 224 -0.24 -2.91 -1.54
CA TYR A 224 1.13 -3.34 -1.29
C TYR A 224 1.24 -4.87 -1.12
N PHE A 225 0.38 -5.47 -0.30
CA PHE A 225 0.44 -6.90 0.00
C PHE A 225 -0.08 -7.79 -1.13
N GLU A 226 -0.85 -7.25 -2.08
CA GLU A 226 -1.58 -8.05 -3.07
C GLU A 226 -0.63 -8.90 -3.94
N ARG A 227 0.37 -8.27 -4.55
CA ARG A 227 1.31 -8.96 -5.44
C ARG A 227 2.18 -9.97 -4.68
N PRO A 228 2.86 -9.63 -3.56
CA PRO A 228 3.62 -10.59 -2.78
C PRO A 228 2.78 -11.79 -2.31
N LEU A 229 1.56 -11.55 -1.83
CA LEU A 229 0.67 -12.61 -1.35
C LEU A 229 0.21 -13.53 -2.49
N LYS A 230 -0.20 -12.96 -3.63
CA LYS A 230 -0.53 -13.73 -4.84
C LYS A 230 0.64 -14.59 -5.30
N ASN A 231 1.86 -14.05 -5.23
CA ASN A 231 3.06 -14.79 -5.62
C ASN A 231 3.32 -15.97 -4.68
N LEU A 232 3.24 -15.76 -3.35
CA LEU A 232 3.35 -16.83 -2.35
C LEU A 232 2.31 -17.93 -2.60
N PHE A 233 1.06 -17.55 -2.86
CA PHE A 233 -0.05 -18.48 -3.08
C PHE A 233 0.07 -19.27 -4.38
N LYS A 234 0.80 -18.77 -5.37
CA LYS A 234 1.05 -19.46 -6.65
C LYS A 234 2.24 -20.41 -6.62
N GLN A 235 3.08 -20.36 -5.58
CA GLN A 235 4.24 -21.24 -5.50
C GLN A 235 3.82 -22.71 -5.44
N LYS A 236 4.65 -23.55 -6.06
CA LYS A 236 4.51 -25.02 -5.98
C LYS A 236 4.43 -25.40 -4.50
N GLU A 237 3.48 -26.27 -4.16
CA GLU A 237 3.17 -26.74 -2.79
C GLU A 237 2.32 -25.80 -1.91
N VAL A 238 2.25 -24.51 -2.22
CA VAL A 238 1.35 -23.55 -1.55
C VAL A 238 0.02 -23.39 -2.29
N SER A 239 -0.01 -23.62 -3.61
CA SER A 239 -1.18 -23.48 -4.50
C SER A 239 -2.55 -23.63 -3.82
N ILE A 240 -3.22 -22.49 -3.63
CA ILE A 240 -4.60 -22.36 -3.14
C ILE A 240 -5.44 -21.81 -4.29
N SER A 241 -6.44 -22.58 -4.71
CA SER A 241 -7.32 -22.25 -5.84
C SER A 241 -8.54 -21.42 -5.44
N ASN A 242 -8.80 -21.23 -4.14
CA ASN A 242 -9.95 -20.48 -3.66
C ASN A 242 -9.65 -18.96 -3.63
N PRO A 243 -10.29 -18.15 -4.48
CA PRO A 243 -10.10 -16.70 -4.50
C PRO A 243 -10.54 -16.02 -3.19
N GLU A 244 -11.53 -16.57 -2.49
CA GLU A 244 -12.00 -16.02 -1.20
C GLU A 244 -10.97 -16.16 -0.10
N THR A 245 -10.18 -17.25 -0.11
CA THR A 245 -9.07 -17.43 0.83
C THR A 245 -8.00 -16.37 0.62
N LEU A 246 -7.64 -16.08 -0.64
CA LEU A 246 -6.68 -15.01 -0.95
C LEU A 246 -7.20 -13.64 -0.49
N ARG A 247 -8.48 -13.34 -0.76
CA ARG A 247 -9.11 -12.10 -0.34
C ARG A 247 -9.09 -11.95 1.18
N THR A 248 -9.48 -13.00 1.89
CA THR A 248 -9.49 -13.03 3.36
C THR A 248 -8.08 -12.82 3.91
N ALA A 249 -7.09 -13.55 3.37
CA ALA A 249 -5.70 -13.39 3.76
C ALA A 249 -5.21 -11.97 3.51
N LEU A 250 -5.57 -11.37 2.37
CA LEU A 250 -5.19 -10.00 2.03
C LEU A 250 -5.77 -8.97 3.01
N ASP A 251 -7.04 -9.12 3.37
CA ASP A 251 -7.70 -8.25 4.34
C ASP A 251 -7.06 -8.42 5.73
N CYS A 252 -6.70 -9.63 6.13
CA CYS A 252 -6.04 -9.88 7.42
C CYS A 252 -4.60 -9.34 7.47
N VAL A 253 -3.79 -9.48 6.42
CA VAL A 253 -2.43 -8.90 6.39
C VAL A 253 -2.48 -7.37 6.25
N ALA A 254 -3.46 -6.79 5.57
CA ALA A 254 -3.63 -5.34 5.55
C ALA A 254 -3.93 -4.79 6.97
N ARG A 255 -4.72 -5.51 7.77
CA ARG A 255 -5.03 -5.09 9.15
C ARG A 255 -3.87 -5.34 10.12
N SER A 256 -3.28 -6.53 10.09
CA SER A 256 -2.39 -7.04 11.15
C SER A 256 -0.97 -7.35 10.67
N GLY A 257 -0.66 -7.03 9.42
CA GLY A 257 0.66 -7.16 8.81
C GLY A 257 1.04 -8.61 8.55
N TRP A 258 2.28 -8.79 8.08
CA TRP A 258 2.82 -10.13 7.87
C TRP A 258 2.96 -10.93 9.15
N SER A 259 3.23 -10.28 10.30
CA SER A 259 3.47 -10.95 11.57
C SER A 259 2.27 -11.78 12.04
N ASN A 260 1.05 -11.27 11.85
CA ASN A 260 -0.15 -11.89 12.41
C ASN A 260 -1.25 -12.16 11.36
N GLY A 261 -1.24 -11.47 10.22
CA GLY A 261 -2.36 -11.53 9.28
C GLY A 261 -2.64 -12.91 8.69
N LEU A 262 -1.61 -13.73 8.45
CA LEU A 262 -1.82 -15.10 7.97
C LEU A 262 -2.17 -16.09 9.09
N HIS A 263 -1.95 -15.72 10.35
CA HIS A 263 -2.30 -16.54 11.52
C HIS A 263 -3.74 -16.31 11.98
N ASP A 264 -4.50 -15.46 11.30
CA ASP A 264 -5.94 -15.28 11.54
C ASP A 264 -6.70 -16.60 11.32
N GLU A 265 -7.59 -16.94 12.25
CA GLU A 265 -8.36 -18.18 12.25
C GLU A 265 -9.09 -18.42 10.92
N LYS A 266 -9.63 -17.36 10.30
CA LYS A 266 -10.35 -17.47 9.03
C LYS A 266 -9.44 -17.87 7.87
N VAL A 267 -8.17 -17.45 7.93
CA VAL A 267 -7.15 -17.84 6.95
C VAL A 267 -6.73 -19.28 7.22
N THR A 268 -6.38 -19.60 8.47
CA THR A 268 -5.88 -20.93 8.85
C THR A 268 -6.90 -22.02 8.58
N ASP A 269 -8.19 -21.79 8.86
CA ASP A 269 -9.25 -22.77 8.68
C ASP A 269 -9.57 -23.04 7.21
N SER A 270 -9.26 -22.08 6.34
CA SER A 270 -9.50 -22.20 4.90
C SER A 270 -8.35 -22.87 4.13
N ILE A 271 -7.24 -23.17 4.80
CA ILE A 271 -6.03 -23.76 4.20
C ILE A 271 -5.70 -25.07 4.89
N ALA A 272 -5.50 -26.14 4.12
CA ALA A 272 -5.09 -27.42 4.68
C ALA A 272 -3.80 -27.28 5.53
N PRO A 273 -3.72 -27.86 6.75
CA PRO A 273 -2.62 -27.60 7.69
C PRO A 273 -1.21 -27.79 7.11
N LYS A 274 -1.03 -28.82 6.28
CA LYS A 274 0.25 -29.06 5.58
C LYS A 274 0.63 -27.92 4.63
N LYS A 275 -0.34 -27.39 3.86
CA LYS A 275 -0.11 -26.27 2.94
C LYS A 275 0.12 -24.98 3.72
N PHE A 276 -0.60 -24.76 4.81
CA PHE A 276 -0.41 -23.60 5.68
C PHE A 276 1.01 -23.57 6.27
N LYS A 277 1.50 -24.71 6.78
CA LYS A 277 2.89 -24.80 7.27
C LYS A 277 3.93 -24.45 6.19
N ILE A 278 3.71 -24.88 4.95
CA ILE A 278 4.59 -24.53 3.83
C ILE A 278 4.49 -23.04 3.50
N LEU A 279 3.27 -22.47 3.48
CA LEU A 279 3.03 -21.05 3.25
C LEU A 279 3.79 -20.18 4.26
N ILE A 280 3.69 -20.48 5.55
CA ILE A 280 4.40 -19.75 6.61
C ILE A 280 5.93 -19.89 6.46
N GLY A 281 6.42 -21.08 6.11
CA GLY A 281 7.83 -21.28 5.78
C GLY A 281 8.29 -20.40 4.61
N LYS A 282 7.51 -20.32 3.54
CA LYS A 282 7.78 -19.47 2.37
C LYS A 282 7.70 -17.98 2.66
N LEU A 283 6.72 -17.56 3.47
CA LEU A 283 6.65 -16.20 3.96
C LEU A 283 7.90 -15.85 4.78
N THR A 284 8.36 -16.77 5.62
CA THR A 284 9.56 -16.58 6.43
C THR A 284 10.82 -16.38 5.59
N GLU A 285 11.00 -17.20 4.54
CA GLU A 285 12.07 -17.04 3.56
C GLU A 285 11.98 -15.68 2.85
N TYR A 286 10.79 -15.30 2.41
CA TYR A 286 10.54 -14.01 1.76
C TYR A 286 10.91 -12.83 2.67
N LEU A 287 10.41 -12.77 3.90
CA LEU A 287 10.67 -11.63 4.80
C LEU A 287 12.15 -11.50 5.16
N LYS A 288 12.84 -12.63 5.39
CA LYS A 288 14.30 -12.63 5.58
C LYS A 288 15.04 -12.06 4.37
N SER A 289 14.61 -12.38 3.15
CA SER A 289 15.23 -11.83 1.93
C SER A 289 15.03 -10.31 1.79
N GLN A 290 13.98 -9.77 2.41
CA GLN A 290 13.68 -8.33 2.44
C GLN A 290 14.33 -7.62 3.63
N GLY A 291 15.08 -8.32 4.48
CA GLY A 291 15.65 -7.75 5.71
C GLY A 291 14.61 -7.43 6.79
N LEU A 292 13.39 -7.97 6.69
CA LEU A 292 12.32 -7.76 7.66
C LEU A 292 12.39 -8.81 8.77
N SER A 293 12.29 -8.35 10.02
CA SER A 293 12.28 -9.22 11.20
C SER A 293 10.86 -9.72 11.46
N ILE A 294 10.69 -11.04 11.60
CA ILE A 294 9.42 -11.61 12.06
C ILE A 294 9.50 -11.69 13.60
N PRO A 295 8.51 -11.20 14.34
CA PRO A 295 8.42 -11.45 15.77
C PRO A 295 8.40 -12.97 16.00
N ASP A 296 9.34 -13.48 16.78
CA ASP A 296 9.46 -14.90 17.10
C ASP A 296 8.15 -15.39 17.75
N GLU A 297 7.47 -16.36 17.12
CA GLU A 297 6.19 -16.96 17.58
C GLU A 297 6.29 -17.56 18.99
N SER A 298 7.51 -17.80 19.48
CA SER A 298 7.78 -18.27 20.84
C SER A 298 7.42 -17.25 21.91
N SER A 299 7.34 -15.95 21.59
CA SER A 299 7.11 -14.90 22.59
C SER A 299 5.66 -14.40 22.68
N SER A 300 4.86 -14.56 21.62
CA SER A 300 3.50 -14.03 21.53
C SER A 300 2.46 -14.99 22.15
N ASN A 301 2.61 -16.30 21.97
CA ASN A 301 1.70 -17.30 22.57
C ASN A 301 1.84 -17.40 24.10
N GLU A 302 3.04 -17.17 24.65
CA GLU A 302 3.25 -17.16 26.11
C GLU A 302 2.75 -15.85 26.74
N LYS A 303 2.94 -14.70 26.09
CA LYS A 303 2.46 -13.40 26.58
C LYS A 303 0.93 -13.25 26.53
N LEU A 304 0.26 -13.81 25.50
CA LEU A 304 -1.20 -13.81 25.41
C LEU A 304 -1.83 -14.78 26.42
N ARG A 305 -1.24 -15.96 26.64
CA ARG A 305 -1.68 -16.87 27.71
C ARG A 305 -1.51 -16.24 29.09
N HIS A 306 -0.34 -15.68 29.40
CA HIS A 306 -0.10 -15.05 30.70
C HIS A 306 -1.02 -13.85 30.98
N LYS A 307 -1.30 -13.00 29.98
CA LYS A 307 -2.29 -11.91 30.15
C LYS A 307 -3.71 -12.44 30.38
N SER A 308 -4.10 -13.52 29.71
CA SER A 308 -5.42 -14.13 29.91
C SER A 308 -5.56 -14.79 31.29
N GLU A 309 -4.49 -15.40 31.81
CA GLU A 309 -4.44 -15.99 33.14
C GLU A 309 -4.42 -14.93 34.25
N GLU A 310 -3.67 -13.83 34.08
CA GLU A 310 -3.67 -12.69 35.03
C GLU A 310 -5.05 -12.03 35.12
N ILE A 311 -5.70 -11.78 33.99
CA ILE A 311 -7.06 -11.21 33.96
C ILE A 311 -8.05 -12.18 34.64
N ARG A 312 -7.91 -13.49 34.41
CA ARG A 312 -8.75 -14.50 35.06
C ARG A 312 -8.55 -14.56 36.57
N MET A 313 -7.30 -14.51 37.06
CA MET A 313 -7.00 -14.48 38.49
C MET A 313 -7.47 -13.18 39.17
N LEU A 314 -7.41 -12.03 38.47
CA LEU A 314 -7.94 -10.76 38.97
C LEU A 314 -9.48 -10.78 39.07
N ILE A 315 -10.17 -11.42 38.13
CA ILE A 315 -11.63 -11.57 38.17
C ILE A 315 -12.05 -12.55 39.28
N GLU A 316 -11.35 -13.67 39.43
CA GLU A 316 -11.66 -14.69 40.45
C GLU A 316 -11.33 -14.22 41.88
N SER A 317 -10.37 -13.30 42.05
CA SER A 317 -10.06 -12.68 43.36
C SER A 317 -10.95 -11.49 43.73
N SER A 318 -11.62 -10.87 42.75
CA SER A 318 -12.49 -9.70 42.96
C SER A 318 -13.95 -10.06 43.28
N PHE A 319 -14.34 -11.32 43.08
CA PHE A 319 -15.69 -11.83 43.39
C PHE A 319 -15.61 -13.15 44.15
N PRO A 320 -15.49 -13.14 45.49
CA PRO A 320 -15.66 -14.37 46.26
C PRO A 320 -17.09 -14.85 46.07
N THR A 321 -17.25 -15.96 45.34
CA THR A 321 -18.50 -16.69 45.17
C THR A 321 -19.08 -16.99 46.56
N GLN A 322 -20.05 -16.19 47.00
CA GLN A 322 -20.84 -16.52 48.17
C GLN A 322 -21.67 -17.76 47.81
N ARG A 323 -21.19 -18.93 48.25
CA ARG A 323 -22.01 -20.14 48.34
C ARG A 323 -23.14 -19.86 49.34
N GLY A 324 -24.32 -19.57 48.81
CA GLY A 324 -25.56 -19.63 49.58
C GLY A 324 -25.77 -21.05 50.09
N THR A 325 -25.55 -21.24 51.38
CA THR A 325 -26.00 -22.41 52.12
C THR A 325 -27.51 -22.39 52.21
N THR A 326 -28.17 -23.30 51.52
CA THR A 326 -29.56 -23.69 51.79
C THR A 326 -29.62 -24.44 53.11
N THR A 327 -30.18 -23.83 54.15
CA THR A 327 -30.69 -24.55 55.32
C THR A 327 -32.20 -24.68 55.17
N SER A 328 -32.63 -25.90 54.88
CA SER A 328 -33.94 -26.39 55.29
C SER A 328 -34.01 -26.38 56.81
N ASP A 329 -35.12 -25.96 57.39
CA ASP A 329 -35.65 -26.67 58.56
C ASP A 329 -37.14 -26.43 58.74
N SER A 330 -37.77 -27.46 59.28
CA SER A 330 -39.20 -27.71 59.29
C SER A 330 -39.76 -27.44 60.67
N ALA A 331 -40.89 -26.71 60.73
CA ALA A 331 -42.00 -26.79 61.72
C ALA A 331 -41.65 -26.65 63.24
N PRO A 332 -42.61 -26.54 64.19
CA PRO A 332 -44.03 -26.95 64.18
C PRO A 332 -45.04 -25.92 63.69
#